data_AF-A0A225UEZ3-F1
#
_entry.id   AF-A0A225UEZ3-F1
#
_cell.length_a   1.000
_cell.length_b   1.000
_cell.length_c   1.000
_cell.angle_alpha   90.00
_cell.angle_beta   90.00
_cell.angle_gamma   90.00
#
_symmetry.space_group_name_H-M   'P 1'
#
loop_
_entity.id
_entity.type
_entity.pdbx_description
1 polymer ?
#
loop_
_entity_poly.entity_id
_entity_poly.type
_entity_poly.pdbx_seq_one_letter_code
_entity_poly.pdbx_strand_id
1 'polypeptide(L)' 'MQKDLIREIRVDRIKQAQEEEVWIAGMKKYLSSLIADLTQAEARSYGKIAADYEVDEQDLLFYCPPRRDREMIATD' A
#
# COMPACT_ATOMS: atom_id res chain seq x y z
N MET A 1 -15.85 9.74 -30.57
CA MET A 1 -15.20 8.41 -30.52
C MET A 1 -13.79 8.46 -29.92
N GLN A 2 -12.76 9.01 -30.57
CA GLN A 2 -11.40 9.04 -29.98
C GLN A 2 -11.29 9.94 -28.74
N LYS A 3 -12.00 11.08 -28.72
CA LYS A 3 -12.02 11.99 -27.55
C LYS A 3 -12.70 11.36 -26.33
N ASP A 4 -13.74 10.57 -26.55
CA ASP A 4 -14.50 9.91 -25.48
C ASP A 4 -13.66 8.82 -24.83
N LEU A 5 -12.97 8.01 -25.65
CA LEU A 5 -12.00 7.01 -25.15
C LEU A 5 -10.86 7.65 -24.35
N ILE A 6 -10.28 8.75 -24.83
CA ILE A 6 -9.23 9.47 -24.09
C ILE A 6 -9.77 10.00 -22.76
N ARG A 7 -11.02 10.48 -22.73
CA ARG A 7 -11.66 10.96 -21.51
C ARG A 7 -11.86 9.84 -20.51
N GLU A 8 -12.36 8.68 -20.94
CA GLU A 8 -12.55 7.50 -20.08
C GLU A 8 -11.23 7.05 -19.46
N ILE A 9 -10.18 6.88 -20.28
CA ILE A 9 -8.84 6.52 -19.78
C ILE A 9 -8.34 7.51 -18.73
N ARG A 10 -8.56 8.82 -18.92
CA ARG A 10 -8.15 9.83 -17.94
C ARG A 10 -8.94 9.73 -16.64
N VAL A 11 -10.25 9.52 -16.73
CA VAL A 11 -11.12 9.35 -15.56
C VAL A 11 -10.69 8.11 -14.77
N ASP A 12 -10.45 6.99 -15.45
CA ASP A 12 -10.04 5.74 -14.80
C ASP A 12 -8.70 5.88 -14.09
N ARG A 13 -7.71 6.53 -14.72
CA ARG A 13 -6.40 6.79 -14.09
C ARG A 13 -6.49 7.72 -12.89
N ILE A 14 -7.35 8.74 -12.96
CA ILE A 14 -7.59 9.64 -11.82
C ILE A 14 -8.24 8.86 -10.67
N LYS A 15 -9.25 8.04 -10.97
CA LYS A 15 -9.93 7.22 -9.97
C LYS A 15 -8.96 6.24 -9.32
N GLN A 16 -8.14 5.56 -10.11
CA GLN A 16 -7.12 4.64 -9.59
C GLN A 16 -6.12 5.38 -8.69
N ALA A 17 -5.61 6.54 -9.12
CA ALA A 17 -4.69 7.33 -8.30
C ALA A 17 -5.33 7.76 -6.97
N GLN A 18 -6.60 8.16 -6.96
CA GLN A 18 -7.33 8.52 -5.75
C GLN A 18 -7.53 7.31 -4.82
N GLU A 19 -7.85 6.14 -5.37
CA GLU A 19 -7.97 4.90 -4.61
C GLU A 19 -6.62 4.49 -3.99
N GLU A 20 -5.52 4.63 -4.75
CA GLU A 20 -4.16 4.39 -4.26
C GLU A 20 -3.76 5.39 -3.17
N GLU A 21 -4.08 6.68 -3.30
CA GLU A 21 -3.82 7.69 -2.27
C GLU A 21 -4.57 7.39 -0.95
N VAL A 22 -5.84 7.00 -1.04
CA VAL A 22 -6.64 6.60 0.13
C VAL A 22 -6.04 5.34 0.78
N TRP A 23 -5.65 4.36 -0.03
CA TRP A 23 -5.02 3.14 0.46
C TRP A 23 -3.68 3.42 1.15
N ILE A 24 -2.83 4.28 0.57
CA ILE A 24 -1.55 4.69 1.17
C ILE A 24 -1.79 5.38 2.52
N ALA A 25 -2.71 6.34 2.59
CA ALA A 25 -3.02 7.05 3.83
C ALA A 25 -3.56 6.10 4.92
N GLY A 26 -4.40 5.14 4.56
CA GLY A 26 -4.91 4.12 5.49
C GLY A 26 -3.82 3.17 5.98
N MET A 27 -2.95 2.69 5.08
CA MET A 27 -1.83 1.82 5.43
C MET A 27 -0.84 2.51 6.38
N LYS A 28 -0.51 3.78 6.13
CA LYS A 28 0.35 4.57 7.02
C LYS A 28 -0.24 4.69 8.42
N LYS A 29 -1.53 5.01 8.53
CA LYS A 29 -2.22 5.04 9.84
C LYS A 29 -2.13 3.70 10.56
N TYR A 30 -2.28 2.60 9.84
CA TYR A 30 -2.15 1.26 10.41
C TYR A 30 -0.74 1.02 10.98
N LEU A 31 0.30 1.35 10.22
CA LEU A 31 1.71 1.14 10.59
C LEU A 31 2.18 2.11 11.70
N SER A 32 1.73 3.37 11.67
CA SER A 32 2.04 4.39 12.68
C SER A 32 1.21 4.26 13.96
N SER A 33 0.56 3.11 14.18
CA SER A 33 -0.26 2.80 15.37
C SER A 33 -1.48 3.73 15.60
N LEU A 34 -1.90 4.46 14.56
CA LEU A 34 -3.15 5.25 14.54
C LEU A 34 -4.35 4.37 14.13
N ILE A 35 -4.38 3.13 14.61
CA ILE A 35 -5.38 2.12 14.23
C ILE A 35 -6.79 2.55 14.69
N ALA A 36 -6.90 3.37 15.74
CA ALA A 36 -8.16 3.91 16.22
C ALA A 36 -8.90 4.77 15.17
N ASP A 37 -8.17 5.34 14.20
CA ASP A 37 -8.73 6.15 13.11
C ASP A 37 -9.23 5.29 11.93
N LEU A 38 -9.07 3.97 12.00
CA LEU A 38 -9.46 3.02 10.97
C LEU A 38 -10.72 2.28 11.35
N THR A 39 -11.53 1.95 10.35
CA THR A 39 -12.62 0.98 10.52
C THR A 39 -12.04 -0.41 10.78
N GLN A 40 -12.83 -1.29 11.41
CA GLN A 40 -12.41 -2.68 11.63
C GLN A 40 -12.10 -3.43 10.31
N ALA A 41 -12.83 -3.10 9.23
CA ALA A 41 -12.60 -3.70 7.93
C ALA A 41 -11.26 -3.27 7.33
N GLU A 42 -10.93 -1.98 7.42
CA GLU A 42 -9.65 -1.44 6.96
C GLU A 42 -8.48 -2.05 7.73
N ALA A 43 -8.53 -2.04 9.07
CA ALA A 43 -7.48 -2.61 9.91
C ALA A 43 -7.24 -4.10 9.61
N ARG A 44 -8.31 -4.87 9.38
CA ARG A 44 -8.20 -6.29 8.96
C ARG A 44 -7.62 -6.45 7.56
N SER A 45 -7.92 -5.54 6.63
CA SER A 45 -7.39 -5.57 5.28
C SER A 45 -5.88 -5.29 5.28
N TYR A 46 -5.47 -4.21 5.96
CA TYR A 46 -4.06 -3.81 6.03
C TYR A 46 -3.20 -4.84 6.76
N GLY A 47 -3.70 -5.41 7.87
CA GLY A 47 -2.95 -6.43 8.62
C GLY A 47 -2.55 -7.68 7.83
N LYS A 48 -3.18 -7.97 6.69
CA LYS A 48 -2.80 -9.10 5.82
C LYS A 48 -1.50 -8.87 5.04
N ILE A 49 -1.17 -7.61 4.75
CA ILE A 49 -0.06 -7.24 3.87
C ILE A 49 0.91 -6.25 4.54
N ALA A 50 0.60 -5.75 5.74
CA ALA A 50 1.39 -4.74 6.44
C ALA A 50 2.86 -5.16 6.68
N ALA A 51 3.14 -6.46 6.79
CA ALA A 51 4.51 -6.97 6.93
C ALA A 51 5.40 -6.69 5.71
N ASP A 52 4.80 -6.44 4.54
CA ASP A 52 5.51 -6.11 3.30
C ASP A 52 5.72 -4.59 3.13
N TYR A 53 5.37 -3.78 4.14
CA TYR A 53 5.47 -2.32 4.05
C TYR A 53 6.06 -1.72 5.32
N GLU A 54 6.80 -0.63 5.14
CA GLU A 54 7.36 0.17 6.23
C GLU A 54 7.08 1.66 5.97
N VAL A 55 6.97 2.43 7.04
CA VAL A 55 6.86 3.90 6.99
C VAL A 55 8.11 4.50 7.61
N ASP A 56 8.78 5.42 6.92
CA ASP A 56 9.95 6.12 7.46
C ASP A 56 9.57 7.31 8.36
N GLU A 57 10.60 8.00 8.86
CA GLU A 57 10.44 9.20 9.69
C GLU A 57 9.83 10.40 8.94
N GLN A 58 9.79 10.37 7.60
CA GLN A 58 9.18 11.38 6.75
C GLN A 58 7.73 11.02 6.36
N ASP A 59 7.15 10.01 7.01
CA ASP A 59 5.85 9.45 6.67
C ASP A 59 5.81 8.88 5.25
N LEU A 60 6.91 8.45 4.64
CA LEU A 60 6.88 7.82 3.31
C LEU A 60 6.67 6.30 3.45
N LEU A 61 5.71 5.76 2.70
CA LEU A 61 5.41 4.32 2.68
C LEU A 61 6.29 3.63 1.63
N PHE A 62 7.03 2.61 2.04
CA PHE A 62 7.86 1.79 1.17
C PHE A 62 7.35 0.36 1.11
N TYR A 63 7.45 -0.24 -0.07
CA TYR A 63 7.31 -1.68 -0.22
C TYR A 63 8.63 -2.36 0.13
N CYS A 64 8.59 -3.23 1.12
CA CYS A 64 9.70 -4.04 1.60
C CYS A 64 9.41 -5.49 1.21
N PRO A 65 9.92 -5.98 0.07
CA PRO A 65 9.69 -7.35 -0.35
C PRO A 65 10.09 -8.30 0.78
N PRO A 66 9.30 -9.34 1.07
CA PRO A 66 9.68 -10.32 2.07
C PRO A 66 11.09 -10.79 1.76
N ARG A 67 11.96 -10.78 2.77
CA ARG A 67 13.32 -11.29 2.62
C ARG A 67 13.15 -12.69 2.05
N ARG A 68 13.53 -12.91 0.79
CA ARG A 68 13.83 -14.26 0.32
C ARG A 68 14.76 -14.78 1.39
N ASP A 69 14.36 -15.81 2.10
CA ASP A 69 15.24 -16.51 3.03
C ASP A 69 16.56 -16.58 2.30
N ARG A 70 17.54 -15.84 2.84
CA ARG A 70 18.92 -15.99 2.39
C ARG A 70 19.10 -17.48 2.62
N GLU A 71 19.09 -18.27 1.55
CA GLU A 71 19.48 -19.67 1.60
C GLU A 71 20.78 -19.62 2.37
N MET A 72 20.70 -19.99 3.65
CA MET A 72 21.85 -20.26 4.46
C MET A 72 22.38 -21.51 3.82
N ILE A 73 23.18 -21.33 2.77
CA ILE A 73 24.09 -22.36 2.33
C ILE A 73 25.06 -22.49 3.50
N ALA A 74 24.66 -23.33 4.46
CA ALA A 74 25.58 -23.97 5.38
C ALA A 74 26.62 -24.61 4.46
N THR A 75 27.78 -23.98 4.40
CA THR A 75 28.96 -24.56 3.80
C THR A 75 29.54 -25.44 4.89
N ASP A 76 29.19 -26.72 4.82
CA ASP A 76 30.01 -27.81 5.39
C ASP A 76 31.34 -27.91 4.62
#